data_AF-A0A3E1E937-F1
#
_entry.id   AF-A0A3E1E937-F1
#
_cell.length_a   1.000
_cell.length_b   1.000
_cell.length_c   1.000
_cell.angle_alpha   90.00
_cell.angle_beta   90.00
_cell.angle_gamma   90.00
#
_symmetry.space_group_name_H-M   'P 1'
#
loop_
_entity.id
_entity.type
_entity.pdbx_description
1 polymer ?
#
loop_
_entity_poly.entity_id
_entity_poly.type
_entity_poly.pdbx_seq_one_letter_code
_entity_poly.pdbx_strand_id
1 'polypeptide(L)'
;MDAMDSFTQQAMGILTSSKLAEALDLSREDPRIVARYGTGDVHKRIDDNGAPRVPQSFLTARRLVEAGARVVTVNYSKWDWHGGKGNDIFTREREDFPIFDQAITALVEDLHQRGLDKDVSVLVWGEFGRTPTVNAQVGRDHWPRVAMALLAGGGMRCGQVIGSTDRLGGEADSRPVTFAEVFSTLYHNLGIDADAATFTDAKGRPHYLVENGARPISELI
;
A
#
# COMPACT_ATOMS: atom_id res chain seq x y z
N MET A 1 24.26 29.62 1.69
CA MET A 1 23.90 28.35 1.00
C MET A 1 22.38 28.19 1.09
N ASP A 2 21.61 29.18 0.61
CA ASP A 2 20.15 29.21 0.77
C ASP A 2 19.46 29.47 -0.57
N ALA A 3 19.69 28.58 -1.53
CA ALA A 3 18.99 28.59 -2.83
C ALA A 3 18.06 27.38 -3.00
N MET A 4 17.91 26.56 -1.95
CA MET A 4 17.06 25.37 -1.95
C MET A 4 15.82 25.66 -1.11
N ASP A 5 14.64 25.41 -1.67
CA ASP A 5 13.39 25.44 -0.92
C ASP A 5 13.39 24.37 0.18
N SER A 6 12.57 24.58 1.21
CA SER A 6 12.34 23.71 2.35
C SER A 6 12.16 22.24 1.97
N PHE A 7 11.40 21.94 0.90
CA PHE A 7 11.24 20.59 0.40
C PHE A 7 12.55 19.98 -0.11
N THR A 8 13.37 20.77 -0.81
CA THR A 8 14.67 20.33 -1.31
C THR A 8 15.67 20.13 -0.18
N GLN A 9 15.64 20.99 0.86
CA GLN A 9 16.46 20.80 2.06
C GLN A 9 16.07 19.53 2.84
N GLN A 10 14.77 19.24 2.99
CA GLN A 10 14.30 18.00 3.61
C GLN A 10 14.70 16.75 2.80
N ALA A 11 14.53 16.79 1.48
CA ALA A 11 14.94 15.70 0.60
C ALA A 11 16.45 15.45 0.70
N MET A 12 17.27 16.51 0.68
CA MET A 12 18.71 16.39 0.85
C MET A 12 19.10 15.89 2.23
N GLY A 13 18.43 16.34 3.29
CA GLY A 13 18.62 15.82 4.65
C GLY A 13 18.37 14.31 4.74
N ILE A 14 17.32 13.81 4.09
CA ILE A 14 17.04 12.38 4.00
C ILE A 14 18.16 11.64 3.23
N LEU A 15 18.52 12.14 2.04
CA LEU A 15 19.53 11.52 1.16
C LEU A 15 20.95 11.53 1.74
N THR A 16 21.27 12.51 2.57
CA THR A 16 22.60 12.66 3.20
C THR A 16 22.66 12.07 4.61
N SER A 17 21.53 11.64 5.17
CA SER A 17 21.51 11.00 6.47
C SER A 17 22.02 9.56 6.38
N SER A 18 22.82 9.15 7.37
CA SER A 18 23.15 7.73 7.54
C SER A 18 21.90 6.89 7.79
N LYS A 19 20.88 7.44 8.46
CA LYS A 19 19.63 6.74 8.81
C LYS A 19 18.94 6.10 7.61
N LEU A 20 18.89 6.77 6.47
CA LEU A 20 18.31 6.20 5.26
C LEU A 20 19.13 4.99 4.77
N ALA A 21 20.44 5.14 4.67
CA ALA A 21 21.33 4.05 4.24
C ALA A 21 21.24 2.85 5.19
N GLU A 22 21.17 3.09 6.51
CA GLU A 22 21.01 2.05 7.52
C GLU A 22 19.64 1.36 7.46
N ALA A 23 18.58 2.10 7.12
CA ALA A 23 17.25 1.53 6.93
C ALA A 23 17.18 0.58 5.73
N LEU A 24 17.88 0.94 4.63
CA LEU A 24 17.97 0.14 3.41
C LEU A 24 18.88 -1.09 3.55
N ASP A 25 19.85 -1.06 4.47
CA ASP A 25 20.77 -2.16 4.71
C ASP A 25 20.16 -3.24 5.63
N LEU A 26 19.55 -4.25 5.00
CA LEU A 26 18.93 -5.38 5.70
C LEU A 26 19.95 -6.30 6.38
N SER A 27 21.25 -6.20 6.08
CA SER A 27 22.28 -6.98 6.79
C SER A 27 22.40 -6.57 8.27
N ARG A 28 21.83 -5.41 8.62
CA ARG A 28 21.74 -4.88 9.98
C ARG A 28 20.47 -5.30 10.73
N GLU A 29 19.62 -6.13 10.13
CA GLU A 29 18.43 -6.71 10.77
C GLU A 29 18.75 -8.13 11.26
N ASP A 30 18.10 -8.58 12.35
CA ASP A 30 18.22 -9.97 12.78
C ASP A 30 17.79 -10.90 11.63
N PRO A 31 18.64 -11.87 11.20
CA PRO A 31 18.31 -12.80 10.12
C PRO A 31 16.98 -13.54 10.31
N ARG A 32 16.56 -13.76 11.57
CA ARG A 32 15.26 -14.38 11.88
C ARG A 32 14.09 -13.48 11.52
N ILE A 33 14.24 -12.16 11.68
CA ILE A 33 13.22 -11.19 11.26
C ILE A 33 13.19 -11.11 9.73
N VAL A 34 14.35 -11.04 9.07
CA VAL A 34 14.41 -11.08 7.60
C VAL A 34 13.71 -12.34 7.06
N ALA A 35 13.96 -13.49 7.67
CA ALA A 35 13.35 -14.76 7.27
C ALA A 35 11.81 -14.79 7.45
N ARG A 36 11.25 -14.08 8.43
CA ARG A 36 9.79 -14.00 8.63
C ARG A 36 9.07 -13.38 7.44
N TYR A 37 9.63 -12.31 6.86
CA TYR A 37 9.09 -11.69 5.65
C TYR A 37 9.26 -12.58 4.41
N GLY A 38 10.16 -13.56 4.47
CA GLY A 38 10.46 -14.46 3.36
C GLY A 38 11.53 -13.90 2.43
N THR A 39 11.93 -14.73 1.47
CA THR A 39 12.96 -14.38 0.48
C THR A 39 12.38 -14.38 -0.92
N GLY A 40 12.54 -13.27 -1.61
CA GLY A 40 12.21 -13.14 -3.02
C GLY A 40 13.42 -13.29 -3.94
N ASP A 41 13.14 -13.30 -5.23
CA ASP A 41 14.16 -13.30 -6.28
C ASP A 41 14.02 -11.99 -7.07
N VAL A 42 15.01 -11.11 -6.94
CA VAL A 42 15.04 -9.80 -7.60
C VAL A 42 15.08 -9.88 -9.12
N HIS A 43 15.47 -11.04 -9.66
CA HIS A 43 15.54 -11.31 -11.09
C HIS A 43 14.27 -11.98 -11.63
N LYS A 44 13.42 -12.53 -10.76
CA LYS A 44 12.10 -13.02 -11.17
C LYS A 44 11.16 -11.85 -11.38
N ARG A 45 11.00 -11.53 -12.66
CA ARG A 45 9.97 -10.65 -13.20
C ARG A 45 9.17 -11.44 -14.22
N ILE A 46 7.87 -11.19 -14.28
CA ILE A 46 7.00 -11.81 -15.29
C ILE A 46 7.26 -11.17 -16.66
N ASP A 47 7.34 -9.85 -16.66
CA ASP A 47 7.68 -8.98 -17.79
C ASP A 47 8.14 -7.62 -17.24
N ASP A 48 8.23 -6.60 -18.11
CA ASP A 48 8.59 -5.24 -17.74
C ASP A 48 7.43 -4.46 -17.08
N ASN A 49 6.23 -5.05 -16.95
CA ASN A 49 5.02 -4.44 -16.41
C ASN A 49 4.71 -4.93 -14.99
N GLY A 50 5.67 -4.76 -14.07
CA GLY A 50 5.50 -5.06 -12.65
C GLY A 50 6.78 -4.91 -11.84
N ALA A 51 6.65 -4.86 -10.52
CA ALA A 51 7.81 -4.90 -9.64
C ALA A 51 8.38 -6.33 -9.54
N PRO A 52 9.67 -6.49 -9.21
CA PRO A 52 10.21 -7.77 -8.77
C PRO A 52 9.40 -8.36 -7.60
N ARG A 53 9.38 -9.69 -7.51
CA ARG A 53 8.80 -10.37 -6.35
C ARG A 53 9.80 -10.39 -5.19
N VAL A 54 9.85 -9.28 -4.44
CA VAL A 54 10.80 -9.08 -3.33
C VAL A 54 10.03 -8.74 -2.05
N PRO A 55 9.68 -9.74 -1.22
CA PRO A 55 8.91 -9.52 0.00
C PRO A 55 9.71 -8.76 1.08
N GLN A 56 11.04 -8.74 1.00
CA GLN A 56 11.85 -7.92 1.90
C GLN A 56 11.61 -6.40 1.73
N SER A 57 10.98 -5.96 0.64
CA SER A 57 10.55 -4.56 0.48
C SER A 57 9.58 -4.11 1.58
N PHE A 58 8.77 -5.03 2.14
CA PHE A 58 7.88 -4.74 3.27
C PHE A 58 8.67 -4.51 4.56
N LEU A 59 9.73 -5.30 4.80
CA LEU A 59 10.65 -5.09 5.92
C LEU A 59 11.38 -3.75 5.78
N THR A 60 11.89 -3.45 4.59
CA THR A 60 12.52 -2.16 4.30
C THR A 60 11.54 -1.02 4.57
N ALA A 61 10.26 -1.17 4.22
CA ALA A 61 9.25 -0.15 4.51
C ALA A 61 9.10 0.12 6.02
N ARG A 62 9.04 -0.93 6.85
CA ARG A 62 9.02 -0.77 8.32
C ARG A 62 10.26 -0.03 8.81
N ARG A 63 11.45 -0.41 8.32
CA ARG A 63 12.72 0.24 8.71
C ARG A 63 12.78 1.70 8.27
N LEU A 64 12.24 2.04 7.10
CA LEU A 64 12.13 3.42 6.62
C LEU A 64 11.21 4.26 7.53
N VAL A 65 10.09 3.68 7.98
CA VAL A 65 9.21 4.33 8.95
C VAL A 65 9.93 4.58 10.28
N GLU A 66 10.66 3.59 10.81
CA GLU A 66 11.49 3.77 12.02
C GLU A 66 12.60 4.82 11.83
N ALA A 67 13.12 4.96 10.61
CA ALA A 67 14.10 6.00 10.25
C ALA A 67 13.48 7.40 10.07
N GLY A 68 12.15 7.52 10.13
CA GLY A 68 11.41 8.79 10.11
C GLY A 68 10.71 9.11 8.78
N ALA A 69 10.66 8.16 7.83
CA ALA A 69 9.85 8.34 6.63
C ALA A 69 8.37 8.46 7.00
N ARG A 70 7.70 9.52 6.53
CA ARG A 70 6.29 9.79 6.84
C ARG A 70 5.31 8.99 5.99
N VAL A 71 5.73 8.65 4.77
CA VAL A 71 4.98 7.83 3.82
C VAL A 71 5.98 6.94 3.09
N VAL A 72 5.65 5.65 2.97
CA VAL A 72 6.44 4.69 2.20
C VAL A 72 5.50 3.95 1.26
N THR A 73 5.77 4.04 -0.04
CA THR A 73 5.02 3.29 -1.06
C THR A 73 5.81 2.05 -1.45
N VAL A 74 5.19 0.88 -1.35
CA VAL A 74 5.79 -0.39 -1.79
C VAL A 74 5.05 -0.86 -3.03
N ASN A 75 5.78 -1.08 -4.12
CA ASN A 75 5.29 -1.86 -5.25
C ASN A 75 5.86 -3.27 -5.14
N TYR A 76 5.00 -4.28 -5.27
CA TYR A 76 5.36 -5.69 -5.12
C TYR A 76 4.72 -6.49 -6.23
N SER A 77 5.53 -7.26 -6.95
CA SER A 77 5.12 -8.15 -8.04
C SER A 77 4.31 -7.46 -9.16
N LYS A 78 3.68 -8.29 -10.02
CA LYS A 78 2.71 -7.89 -11.06
C LYS A 78 1.34 -8.42 -10.66
N TRP A 79 0.30 -7.63 -10.88
CA TRP A 79 -1.10 -7.97 -10.58
C TRP A 79 -2.02 -7.95 -11.82
N ASP A 80 -1.45 -7.68 -12.99
CA ASP A 80 -2.17 -7.52 -14.26
C ASP A 80 -2.27 -8.84 -15.04
N TRP A 81 -3.02 -9.79 -14.45
CA TRP A 81 -3.11 -11.17 -14.94
C TRP A 81 -4.29 -11.34 -15.91
N HIS A 82 -4.08 -10.89 -17.15
CA HIS A 82 -5.04 -10.99 -18.26
C HIS A 82 -5.05 -12.34 -18.99
N GLY A 83 -4.22 -13.31 -18.58
CA GLY A 83 -4.12 -14.60 -19.23
C GLY A 83 -3.03 -14.66 -20.30
N GLY A 84 -2.96 -15.80 -21.00
CA GLY A 84 -1.95 -16.08 -22.02
C GLY A 84 -0.70 -16.79 -21.48
N LYS A 85 0.27 -17.02 -22.37
CA LYS A 85 1.47 -17.83 -22.05
C LYS A 85 2.27 -17.16 -20.93
N GLY A 86 2.27 -17.77 -19.75
CA GLY A 86 3.01 -17.27 -18.58
C GLY A 86 2.32 -16.12 -17.83
N ASN A 87 1.03 -15.87 -18.05
CA ASN A 87 0.26 -14.85 -17.31
C ASN A 87 -1.17 -15.33 -16.97
N ASP A 88 -1.38 -16.65 -16.95
CA ASP A 88 -2.60 -17.31 -16.46
C ASP A 88 -2.81 -17.03 -14.97
N ILE A 89 -4.05 -16.67 -14.60
CA ILE A 89 -4.38 -16.26 -13.24
C ILE A 89 -4.12 -17.37 -12.21
N PHE A 90 -4.42 -18.64 -12.51
CA PHE A 90 -4.31 -19.71 -11.52
C PHE A 90 -2.86 -20.04 -11.15
N THR A 91 -1.95 -19.94 -12.11
CA THR A 91 -0.51 -20.08 -11.85
C THR A 91 -0.01 -18.88 -11.06
N ARG A 92 -0.40 -17.66 -11.46
CA ARG A 92 0.05 -16.43 -10.79
C ARG A 92 -0.42 -16.34 -9.34
N GLU A 93 -1.70 -16.59 -9.08
CA GLU A 93 -2.24 -16.61 -7.72
C GLU A 93 -1.49 -17.58 -6.79
N ARG A 94 -1.18 -18.80 -7.28
CA ARG A 94 -0.43 -19.81 -6.52
C ARG A 94 1.00 -19.40 -6.22
N GLU A 95 1.59 -18.58 -7.07
CA GLU A 95 2.97 -18.12 -6.94
C GLU A 95 3.10 -16.85 -6.10
N ASP A 96 2.17 -15.91 -6.25
CA ASP A 96 2.25 -14.56 -5.68
C ASP A 96 1.56 -14.47 -4.32
N PHE A 97 0.36 -15.04 -4.15
CA PHE A 97 -0.39 -14.88 -2.91
C PHE A 97 0.32 -15.45 -1.67
N PRO A 98 0.92 -16.66 -1.68
CA PRO A 98 1.56 -17.18 -0.47
C PRO A 98 2.73 -16.31 0.02
N ILE A 99 3.50 -15.74 -0.92
CA ILE A 99 4.65 -14.89 -0.58
C ILE A 99 4.17 -13.51 -0.13
N PHE A 100 3.15 -12.96 -0.80
CA PHE A 100 2.52 -11.71 -0.40
C PHE A 100 1.91 -11.82 1.01
N ASP A 101 1.11 -12.86 1.26
CA ASP A 101 0.45 -13.14 2.54
C ASP A 101 1.45 -13.26 3.69
N GLN A 102 2.54 -14.00 3.48
CA GLN A 102 3.64 -14.08 4.44
C GLN A 102 4.23 -12.69 4.74
N ALA A 103 4.54 -11.89 3.71
CA ALA A 103 5.21 -10.61 3.86
C ALA A 103 4.34 -9.54 4.53
N ILE A 104 3.05 -9.44 4.15
CA ILE A 104 2.12 -8.48 4.74
C ILE A 104 1.77 -8.87 6.18
N THR A 105 1.60 -10.16 6.46
CA THR A 105 1.38 -10.66 7.83
C THR A 105 2.58 -10.33 8.71
N ALA A 106 3.80 -10.61 8.24
CA ALA A 106 5.01 -10.27 8.97
C ALA A 106 5.11 -8.75 9.24
N LEU A 107 4.76 -7.90 8.26
CA LEU A 107 4.73 -6.45 8.45
C LEU A 107 3.77 -6.02 9.57
N VAL A 108 2.51 -6.46 9.50
CA VAL A 108 1.49 -6.07 10.47
C VAL A 108 1.85 -6.57 11.86
N GLU A 109 2.29 -7.83 12.00
CA GLU A 109 2.74 -8.38 13.28
C GLU A 109 3.96 -7.65 13.85
N ASP A 110 4.94 -7.31 13.03
CA ASP A 110 6.16 -6.62 13.47
C ASP A 110 5.83 -5.19 13.94
N LEU A 111 4.89 -4.49 13.28
CA LEU A 111 4.39 -3.20 13.76
C LEU A 111 3.73 -3.33 15.15
N HIS A 112 2.90 -4.35 15.38
CA HIS A 112 2.32 -4.62 16.70
C HIS A 112 3.39 -4.95 17.76
N GLN A 113 4.34 -5.83 17.45
CA GLN A 113 5.40 -6.25 18.37
C GLN A 113 6.30 -5.08 18.79
N ARG A 114 6.44 -4.07 17.92
CA ARG A 114 7.22 -2.86 18.16
C ARG A 114 6.43 -1.73 18.78
N GLY A 115 5.12 -1.90 18.99
CA GLY A 115 4.23 -0.85 19.48
C GLY A 115 3.98 0.28 18.47
N LEU A 116 4.24 0.04 17.19
CA LEU A 116 4.05 0.99 16.09
C LEU A 116 2.65 0.90 15.46
N ASP A 117 1.82 -0.07 15.86
CA ASP A 117 0.46 -0.26 15.31
C ASP A 117 -0.48 0.92 15.58
N LYS A 118 -0.17 1.78 16.56
CA LYS A 118 -0.92 3.00 16.84
C LYS A 118 -0.49 4.18 15.97
N ASP A 119 0.76 4.19 15.51
CA ASP A 119 1.35 5.31 14.78
C ASP A 119 1.42 5.08 13.26
N VAL A 120 1.38 3.83 12.81
CA VAL A 120 1.60 3.47 11.40
C VAL A 120 0.34 2.88 10.78
N SER A 121 -0.26 3.62 9.85
CA SER A 121 -1.35 3.10 9.01
C SER A 121 -0.77 2.32 7.84
N VAL A 122 -1.21 1.08 7.64
CA VAL A 122 -0.90 0.25 6.49
C VAL A 122 -2.13 0.18 5.59
N LEU A 123 -1.96 0.56 4.31
CA LEU A 123 -2.96 0.42 3.26
C LEU A 123 -2.40 -0.49 2.16
N VAL A 124 -3.11 -1.58 1.87
CA VAL A 124 -2.87 -2.43 0.70
C VAL A 124 -4.03 -2.26 -0.24
N TRP A 125 -3.72 -1.84 -1.47
CA TRP A 125 -4.74 -1.53 -2.45
C TRP A 125 -4.18 -1.57 -3.87
N GLY A 126 -5.05 -1.84 -4.83
CA GLY A 126 -4.76 -1.75 -6.27
C GLY A 126 -5.47 -0.58 -6.91
N GLU A 127 -5.11 -0.27 -8.16
CA GLU A 127 -5.68 0.86 -8.91
C GLU A 127 -7.17 0.66 -9.26
N PHE A 128 -7.53 -0.57 -9.64
CA PHE A 128 -8.89 -0.97 -10.00
C PHE A 128 -9.13 -2.44 -9.68
N GLY A 129 -10.41 -2.84 -9.67
CA GLY A 129 -10.79 -4.24 -9.49
C GLY A 129 -10.59 -5.10 -10.73
N ARG A 130 -10.99 -6.37 -10.61
CA ARG A 130 -10.89 -7.37 -11.68
C ARG A 130 -12.25 -7.97 -11.97
N THR A 131 -12.50 -8.31 -13.24
CA THR A 131 -13.80 -8.85 -13.69
C THR A 131 -14.20 -10.05 -12.85
N PRO A 132 -15.48 -10.20 -12.46
CA PRO A 132 -15.92 -11.38 -11.71
C PRO A 132 -15.77 -12.69 -12.50
N THR A 133 -15.63 -12.61 -13.82
CA THR A 133 -15.47 -13.75 -14.74
C THR A 133 -14.03 -13.92 -15.22
N VAL A 134 -13.63 -15.17 -15.43
CA VAL A 134 -12.37 -15.53 -16.10
C VAL A 134 -12.57 -15.45 -17.62
N ASN A 135 -11.67 -14.76 -18.32
CA ASN A 135 -11.72 -14.57 -19.76
C ASN A 135 -11.21 -15.83 -20.53
N ALA A 136 -11.31 -15.82 -21.86
CA ALA A 136 -10.91 -16.95 -22.71
C ALA A 136 -9.40 -17.26 -22.68
N GLN A 137 -8.57 -16.34 -22.18
CA GLN A 137 -7.13 -16.52 -22.03
C GLN A 137 -6.73 -16.99 -20.63
N VAL A 138 -7.70 -17.31 -19.77
CA VAL A 138 -7.49 -17.73 -18.38
C VAL A 138 -6.93 -16.59 -17.52
N GLY A 139 -7.48 -15.37 -17.68
CA GLY A 139 -7.19 -14.21 -16.85
C GLY A 139 -8.44 -13.45 -16.41
N ARG A 140 -8.26 -12.29 -15.77
CA ARG A 140 -9.35 -11.36 -15.41
C ARG A 140 -9.03 -9.95 -15.89
N ASP A 141 -10.02 -9.29 -16.47
CA ASP A 141 -9.86 -7.99 -17.11
C ASP A 141 -10.08 -6.83 -16.12
N HIS A 142 -9.81 -5.60 -16.57
CA HIS A 142 -9.98 -4.40 -15.75
C HIS A 142 -11.45 -4.19 -15.41
N TRP A 143 -11.72 -3.86 -14.15
CA TRP A 143 -13.09 -3.72 -13.66
C TRP A 143 -13.21 -2.53 -12.70
N PRO A 144 -13.67 -1.37 -13.18
CA PRO A 144 -13.73 -0.15 -12.37
C PRO A 144 -14.91 -0.10 -11.40
N ARG A 145 -15.83 -1.09 -11.46
CA ARG A 145 -17.07 -1.03 -10.67
C ARG A 145 -16.87 -1.28 -9.18
N VAL A 146 -15.88 -2.10 -8.81
CA VAL A 146 -15.61 -2.42 -7.42
C VAL A 146 -14.17 -2.92 -7.26
N ALA A 147 -13.55 -2.57 -6.15
CA ALA A 147 -12.24 -3.06 -5.72
C ALA A 147 -12.28 -3.33 -4.21
N MET A 148 -11.20 -3.86 -3.66
CA MET A 148 -11.03 -4.06 -2.22
C MET A 148 -9.76 -3.35 -1.75
N ALA A 149 -9.76 -2.89 -0.50
CA ALA A 149 -8.57 -2.41 0.20
C ALA A 149 -8.44 -3.13 1.55
N LEU A 150 -7.20 -3.43 1.96
CA LEU A 150 -6.89 -3.93 3.30
C LEU A 150 -6.25 -2.79 4.08
N LEU A 151 -6.77 -2.53 5.27
CA LEU A 151 -6.25 -1.53 6.20
C LEU A 151 -5.84 -2.19 7.51
N ALA A 152 -4.72 -1.74 8.08
CA ALA A 152 -4.24 -2.16 9.40
C ALA A 152 -3.48 -1.02 10.11
N GLY A 153 -3.37 -1.09 11.43
CA GLY A 153 -2.61 -0.13 12.24
C GLY A 153 -3.25 1.26 12.32
N GLY A 154 -2.43 2.29 12.52
CA GLY A 154 -2.86 3.69 12.64
C GLY A 154 -3.83 3.97 13.79
N GLY A 155 -3.88 3.10 14.79
CA GLY A 155 -4.89 3.17 15.86
C GLY A 155 -6.31 2.82 15.41
N MET A 156 -6.51 2.38 14.16
CA MET A 156 -7.82 2.04 13.62
C MET A 156 -8.41 0.81 14.31
N ARG A 157 -9.75 0.78 14.41
CA ARG A 157 -10.50 -0.41 14.83
C ARG A 157 -10.45 -1.48 13.74
N CYS A 158 -9.39 -2.27 13.73
CA CYS A 158 -9.17 -3.35 12.75
C CYS A 158 -9.98 -4.62 13.11
N GLY A 159 -9.90 -5.65 12.25
CA GLY A 159 -10.56 -6.95 12.50
C GLY A 159 -12.02 -7.04 12.05
N GLN A 160 -12.40 -6.21 11.08
CA GLN A 160 -13.77 -6.13 10.54
C GLN A 160 -13.76 -6.13 9.01
N VAL A 161 -14.91 -6.44 8.42
CA VAL A 161 -15.19 -6.26 6.99
C VAL A 161 -16.20 -5.13 6.86
N ILE A 162 -15.88 -4.11 6.06
CA ILE A 162 -16.74 -2.95 5.83
C ILE A 162 -17.21 -2.99 4.39
N GLY A 163 -18.53 -2.99 4.22
CA GLY A 163 -19.18 -3.13 2.92
C GLY A 163 -19.21 -4.57 2.40
N SER A 164 -19.85 -4.72 1.24
CA SER A 164 -19.93 -6.00 0.53
C SER A 164 -20.08 -5.78 -0.96
N THR A 165 -19.97 -6.88 -1.71
CA THR A 165 -20.25 -6.94 -3.12
C THR A 165 -21.48 -7.81 -3.39
N ASP A 166 -22.01 -7.74 -4.61
CA ASP A 166 -23.01 -8.69 -5.06
C ASP A 166 -22.50 -10.14 -4.98
N ARG A 167 -23.39 -11.12 -5.14
CA ARG A 167 -23.05 -12.55 -5.06
C ARG A 167 -21.97 -12.99 -6.06
N LEU A 168 -21.71 -12.22 -7.12
CA LEU A 168 -20.69 -12.51 -8.13
C LEU A 168 -19.36 -11.77 -7.86
N GLY A 169 -19.32 -10.85 -6.91
CA GLY A 169 -18.19 -9.95 -6.70
C GLY A 169 -18.05 -8.87 -7.78
N GLY A 170 -19.13 -8.58 -8.52
CA GLY A 170 -19.11 -7.68 -9.68
C GLY A 170 -19.36 -6.22 -9.33
N GLU A 171 -20.23 -5.93 -8.38
CA GLU A 171 -20.58 -4.56 -7.99
C GLU A 171 -20.63 -4.42 -6.48
N ALA A 172 -20.44 -3.21 -5.96
CA ALA A 172 -20.67 -2.93 -4.55
C ALA A 172 -22.17 -3.06 -4.23
N ASP A 173 -22.50 -3.69 -3.10
CA ASP A 173 -23.88 -3.92 -2.67
C ASP A 173 -24.19 -3.09 -1.41
N SER A 174 -23.83 -3.58 -0.23
CA SER A 174 -24.04 -2.85 1.01
C SER A 174 -22.81 -2.02 1.41
N ARG A 175 -23.04 -0.83 1.96
CA ARG A 175 -22.03 0.07 2.54
C ARG A 175 -20.76 0.19 1.65
N PRO A 176 -20.89 0.68 0.39
CA PRO A 176 -19.71 0.94 -0.43
C PRO A 176 -18.78 1.94 0.27
N VAL A 177 -17.48 1.72 0.13
CA VAL A 177 -16.44 2.63 0.59
C VAL A 177 -15.79 3.27 -0.62
N THR A 178 -15.76 4.59 -0.64
CA THR A 178 -15.13 5.34 -1.73
C THR A 178 -13.63 5.49 -1.53
N PHE A 179 -12.90 5.73 -2.62
CA PHE A 179 -11.47 6.06 -2.55
C PHE A 179 -11.22 7.27 -1.63
N ALA A 180 -12.09 8.26 -1.70
CA ALA A 180 -12.01 9.48 -0.90
C ALA A 180 -12.22 9.22 0.60
N GLU A 181 -13.09 8.30 1.01
CA GLU A 181 -13.23 7.90 2.42
C GLU A 181 -11.94 7.27 2.96
N VAL A 182 -11.28 6.41 2.17
CA VAL A 182 -9.99 5.79 2.56
C VAL A 182 -8.92 6.86 2.80
N PHE A 183 -8.76 7.80 1.84
CA PHE A 183 -7.79 8.89 2.00
C PHE A 183 -8.15 9.83 3.16
N SER A 184 -9.43 10.13 3.35
CA SER A 184 -9.91 10.92 4.49
C SER A 184 -9.55 10.27 5.83
N THR A 185 -9.70 8.95 5.96
CA THR A 185 -9.23 8.19 7.13
C THR A 185 -7.72 8.30 7.33
N LEU A 186 -6.92 8.20 6.27
CA LEU A 186 -5.46 8.35 6.38
C LEU A 186 -5.06 9.76 6.82
N TYR A 187 -5.68 10.81 6.26
CA TYR A 187 -5.43 12.19 6.68
C TYR A 187 -5.86 12.44 8.13
N HIS A 188 -7.00 11.87 8.56
CA HIS A 188 -7.42 11.90 9.95
C HIS A 188 -6.36 11.31 10.88
N ASN A 189 -5.80 10.14 10.55
CA ASN A 189 -4.74 9.51 11.34
C ASN A 189 -3.44 10.33 11.35
N LEU A 190 -3.18 11.11 10.29
CA LEU A 190 -2.06 12.06 10.24
C LEU A 190 -2.33 13.38 10.98
N GLY A 191 -3.54 13.57 11.54
CA GLY A 191 -3.95 14.82 12.20
C GLY A 191 -4.18 15.98 11.23
N ILE A 192 -4.44 15.68 9.94
CA ILE A 192 -4.72 16.67 8.90
C ILE A 192 -6.23 16.80 8.74
N ASP A 193 -6.73 18.02 8.90
CA ASP A 193 -8.13 18.34 8.58
C ASP A 193 -8.31 18.41 7.07
N ALA A 194 -8.82 17.32 6.49
CA ALA A 194 -8.96 17.18 5.05
C ALA A 194 -10.06 18.08 4.44
N ASP A 195 -10.97 18.61 5.27
CA ASP A 195 -12.00 19.57 4.82
C ASP A 195 -11.43 20.99 4.65
N ALA A 196 -10.35 21.32 5.36
CA ALA A 196 -9.72 22.64 5.33
C ALA A 196 -8.40 22.64 4.53
N ALA A 197 -7.67 21.52 4.52
CA ALA A 197 -6.36 21.45 3.91
C ALA A 197 -6.45 21.45 2.38
N THR A 198 -5.58 22.25 1.75
CA THR A 198 -5.40 22.29 0.30
C THR A 198 -3.91 22.28 -0.04
N PHE A 199 -3.54 21.67 -1.17
CA PHE A 199 -2.23 21.93 -1.78
C PHE A 199 -2.40 22.88 -2.97
N THR A 200 -1.42 23.75 -3.18
CA THR A 200 -1.45 24.71 -4.27
C THR A 200 -0.60 24.18 -5.42
N ASP A 201 -1.19 24.11 -6.63
CA ASP A 201 -0.45 23.70 -7.81
C ASP A 201 0.53 24.78 -8.31
N ALA A 202 1.35 24.44 -9.31
CA ALA A 202 2.32 25.38 -9.89
C ALA A 202 1.70 26.64 -10.54
N LYS A 203 0.38 26.65 -10.75
CA LYS A 203 -0.38 27.80 -11.29
C LYS A 203 -1.06 28.61 -10.18
N GLY A 204 -0.84 28.27 -8.91
CA GLY A 204 -1.43 28.97 -7.78
C GLY A 204 -2.87 28.52 -7.45
N ARG A 205 -3.36 27.42 -8.05
CA ARG A 205 -4.72 26.93 -7.77
C ARG A 205 -4.72 26.03 -6.54
N PRO A 206 -5.57 26.29 -5.52
CA PRO A 206 -5.74 25.37 -4.41
C PRO A 206 -6.56 24.15 -4.85
N HIS A 207 -6.12 22.98 -4.42
CA HIS A 207 -6.80 21.69 -4.57
C HIS A 207 -7.00 21.08 -3.20
N TYR A 208 -8.23 20.69 -2.87
CA TYR A 208 -8.52 19.93 -1.65
C TYR A 208 -7.83 18.56 -1.69
N LEU A 209 -7.46 18.05 -0.52
CA LEU A 209 -6.77 16.76 -0.41
C LEU A 209 -7.68 15.57 -0.74
N VAL A 210 -8.98 15.72 -0.53
CA VAL A 210 -10.01 14.72 -0.83
C VAL A 210 -11.17 15.37 -1.56
N GLU A 211 -11.70 14.64 -2.53
CA GLU A 211 -12.85 15.10 -3.31
C GLU A 211 -14.15 14.97 -2.51
N ASN A 212 -15.14 15.80 -2.86
CA ASN A 212 -16.54 15.66 -2.45
C ASN A 212 -16.81 15.69 -0.93
N GLY A 213 -15.89 16.25 -0.12
CA GLY A 213 -16.06 16.34 1.33
C GLY A 213 -16.19 14.98 2.02
N ALA A 214 -15.53 13.95 1.47
CA ALA A 214 -15.58 12.61 2.02
C ALA A 214 -15.03 12.59 3.45
N ARG A 215 -15.79 11.98 4.37
CA ARG A 215 -15.45 11.87 5.78
C ARG A 215 -14.66 10.58 6.03
N PRO A 216 -13.87 10.50 7.11
CA PRO A 216 -13.21 9.26 7.50
C PRO A 216 -14.24 8.13 7.65
N ILE A 217 -13.83 6.91 7.31
CA ILE A 217 -14.61 5.69 7.50
C ILE A 217 -14.93 5.55 8.99
N SER A 218 -16.18 5.84 9.35
CA SER A 218 -16.64 5.93 10.74
C SER A 218 -16.41 4.65 11.54
N GLU A 219 -16.42 3.50 10.88
CA GLU A 219 -16.23 2.19 11.47
C GLU A 219 -14.80 1.95 11.95
N LEU A 220 -13.82 2.65 11.35
CA LEU A 220 -12.39 2.54 11.69
C LEU A 220 -11.93 3.52 12.77
N ILE A 221 -12.64 4.64 12.98
CA ILE A 221 -12.25 5.73 13.92
C ILE A 221 -12.99 5.69 15.24
#